data_AF-A0A659UMY7-F1
#
_entry.id   AF-A0A659UMY7-F1
#
_cell.length_a   1.000
_cell.length_b   1.000
_cell.length_c   1.000
_cell.angle_alpha   90.00
_cell.angle_beta   90.00
_cell.angle_gamma   90.00
#
_symmetry.space_group_name_H-M   'P 1'
#
loop_
_entity.id
_entity.type
_entity.pdbx_description
1 polymer ?
#
loop_
_entity_poly.entity_id
_entity_poly.type
_entity_poly.pdbx_seq_one_letter_code
_entity_poly.pdbx_strand_id
1 'polypeptide(L)'
;RLSVSQAGYNTVCDVLRAGCRSLLVPFAAGGETEQTVRALMLEELGLATVLTEKDLTPEGLAQAIEQAFGAPTPAAHRLDLEGARRSAQILRQRYRTWPPKS
;
A
#
# COMPACT_ATOMS: atom_id res chain seq x y z
N ARG A 1 -11.31 3.66 13.09
CA ARG A 1 -10.72 2.41 12.57
C ARG A 1 -9.33 2.74 12.05
N LEU A 2 -8.35 1.94 12.45
CA LEU A 2 -6.95 2.03 12.02
C LEU A 2 -6.51 0.62 11.61
N SER A 3 -5.86 0.50 10.46
CA SER A 3 -5.14 -0.70 10.07
C SER A 3 -3.69 -0.57 10.50
N VAL A 4 -3.12 -1.61 11.11
CA VAL A 4 -1.68 -1.72 11.38
C VAL A 4 -1.18 -2.92 10.60
N SER A 5 -0.24 -2.73 9.68
CA SER A 5 0.16 -3.80 8.77
C SER A 5 1.57 -3.62 8.22
N GLN A 6 2.21 -4.73 7.86
CA GLN A 6 3.37 -4.70 6.98
C GLN A 6 2.88 -4.36 5.58
N ALA A 7 3.52 -3.39 4.92
CA ALA A 7 3.03 -2.72 3.73
C ALA A 7 3.00 -3.61 2.48
N GLY A 8 2.65 -4.90 2.54
CA GLY A 8 2.49 -5.81 1.41
C GLY A 8 1.47 -5.33 0.38
N TYR A 9 1.62 -5.81 -0.86
CA TYR A 9 0.87 -5.27 -2.01
C TYR A 9 -0.65 -5.37 -1.84
N ASN A 10 -1.17 -6.57 -1.55
CA ASN A 10 -2.60 -6.78 -1.39
C ASN A 10 -3.17 -6.02 -0.19
N THR A 11 -2.45 -6.04 0.94
CA THR A 11 -2.86 -5.33 2.15
C THR A 11 -2.99 -3.83 1.92
N VAL A 12 -2.04 -3.23 1.20
CA VAL A 12 -2.12 -1.81 0.81
C VAL A 12 -3.33 -1.57 -0.09
N CYS A 13 -3.58 -2.44 -1.08
CA CYS A 13 -4.77 -2.30 -1.93
C CYS A 13 -6.08 -2.37 -1.12
N ASP A 14 -6.16 -3.23 -0.12
CA ASP A 14 -7.34 -3.37 0.73
C ASP A 14 -7.53 -2.14 1.64
N VAL A 15 -6.46 -1.63 2.23
CA VAL A 15 -6.48 -0.39 3.02
C VAL A 15 -6.96 0.79 2.19
N LEU A 16 -6.41 0.95 0.98
CA LEU A 16 -6.80 2.01 0.05
C LEU A 16 -8.28 1.91 -0.34
N ARG A 17 -8.78 0.71 -0.64
CA ARG A 17 -10.22 0.47 -0.89
C ARG A 17 -11.08 0.75 0.33
N ALA A 18 -10.62 0.40 1.51
CA ALA A 18 -11.35 0.61 2.75
C ALA A 18 -11.41 2.09 3.18
N GLY A 19 -10.48 2.92 2.70
CA GLY A 19 -10.40 4.35 3.03
C GLY A 19 -10.20 4.60 4.52
N CYS A 20 -9.59 3.66 5.24
CA CYS A 20 -9.32 3.78 6.67
C CYS A 20 -7.95 4.40 6.92
N ARG A 21 -7.71 4.87 8.14
CA ARG A 21 -6.35 5.24 8.58
C ARG A 21 -5.46 4.01 8.54
N SER A 22 -4.19 4.18 8.21
CA SER A 22 -3.22 3.09 8.27
C SER A 22 -1.88 3.52 8.86
N LEU A 23 -1.37 2.68 9.75
CA LEU A 23 0.03 2.66 10.17
C LEU A 23 0.73 1.50 9.47
N LEU A 24 1.70 1.82 8.62
CA LEU A 24 2.48 0.86 7.86
C LEU A 24 3.82 0.63 8.54
N VAL A 25 4.13 -0.64 8.82
CA VAL A 25 5.40 -1.08 9.40
C VAL A 25 6.11 -1.94 8.36
N PRO A 26 6.74 -1.35 7.31
CA PRO A 26 7.30 -2.13 6.21
C PRO A 26 8.39 -3.07 6.72
N PHE A 27 8.36 -4.31 6.22
CA PHE A 27 9.45 -5.26 6.43
C PHE A 27 10.52 -5.08 5.36
N ALA A 28 11.77 -4.94 5.77
CA ALA A 28 12.91 -4.65 4.89
C ALA A 28 14.03 -5.71 4.97
N ALA A 29 13.80 -6.85 5.62
CA ALA A 29 14.81 -7.88 5.71
C ALA A 29 15.12 -8.52 4.34
N GLY A 30 16.33 -9.06 4.20
CA GLY A 30 16.76 -9.75 2.98
C GLY A 30 17.05 -8.83 1.80
N GLY A 31 17.06 -7.51 1.99
CA GLY A 31 17.34 -6.53 0.92
C GLY A 31 16.11 -6.19 0.07
N GLU A 32 14.93 -6.68 0.43
CA GLU A 32 13.68 -6.25 -0.19
C GLU A 32 13.39 -4.79 0.18
N THR A 33 13.07 -3.98 -0.83
CA THR A 33 12.83 -2.54 -0.67
C THR A 33 11.40 -2.15 -1.02
N GLU A 34 10.66 -3.06 -1.65
CA GLU A 34 9.36 -2.81 -2.25
C GLU A 34 8.30 -2.40 -1.21
N GLN A 35 8.33 -2.99 -0.01
CA GLN A 35 7.42 -2.61 1.06
C GLN A 35 7.72 -1.20 1.58
N THR A 36 9.00 -0.90 1.79
CA THR A 36 9.45 0.41 2.28
C THR A 36 9.15 1.51 1.26
N VAL A 37 9.50 1.30 -0.01
CA VAL A 37 9.20 2.26 -1.09
C VAL A 37 7.70 2.53 -1.16
N ARG A 38 6.86 1.48 -1.11
CA ARG A 38 5.40 1.63 -1.13
C ARG A 38 4.88 2.39 0.08
N ALA A 39 5.36 2.08 1.28
CA ALA A 39 4.94 2.74 2.51
C ALA A 39 5.27 4.24 2.48
N LEU A 40 6.49 4.59 2.09
CA LEU A 40 6.94 5.98 2.00
C LEU A 40 6.17 6.76 0.94
N MET A 41 5.93 6.18 -0.25
CA MET A 41 5.12 6.84 -1.28
C MET A 41 3.68 7.12 -0.81
N LEU A 42 3.10 6.24 0.01
CA LEU A 42 1.76 6.45 0.56
C LEU A 42 1.74 7.51 1.66
N GLU A 43 2.80 7.58 2.46
CA GLU A 43 2.98 8.65 3.45
C GLU A 43 3.12 10.02 2.79
N GLU A 44 3.93 10.13 1.73
CA GLU A 44 4.06 11.36 0.92
C GLU A 44 2.71 11.81 0.33
N LEU A 45 1.83 10.86 -0.01
CA LEU A 45 0.48 11.13 -0.49
C LEU A 45 -0.53 11.43 0.63
N GLY A 46 -0.12 11.37 1.90
CA GLY A 46 -0.99 11.55 3.07
C GLY A 46 -2.01 10.42 3.25
N LEU A 47 -1.73 9.24 2.70
CA LEU A 47 -2.62 8.08 2.74
C LEU A 47 -2.27 7.08 3.84
N ALA A 48 -1.06 7.19 4.42
CA ALA A 48 -0.60 6.34 5.52
C ALA A 48 0.36 7.10 6.43
N THR A 49 0.56 6.58 7.65
CA THR A 49 1.71 6.89 8.52
C THR A 49 2.66 5.71 8.48
N VAL A 50 3.97 5.96 8.55
CA VAL A 50 4.99 4.90 8.51
C VAL A 50 5.75 4.84 9.83
N LEU A 51 5.95 3.63 10.33
CA LEU A 51 6.90 3.34 11.41
C LEU A 51 8.00 2.44 10.84
N THR A 52 9.23 2.92 10.84
CA THR A 52 10.37 2.17 10.30
C THR A 52 10.80 1.06 11.26
N GLU A 53 11.48 0.02 10.76
CA GLU A 53 12.03 -1.04 11.62
C GLU A 53 12.99 -0.50 12.69
N LYS A 54 13.70 0.60 12.40
CA LYS A 54 14.62 1.24 13.35
C LYS A 54 13.89 1.81 14.57
N ASP A 55 12.67 2.30 14.35
CA ASP A 55 11.86 2.95 15.39
C ASP A 55 10.81 1.98 15.98
N LEU A 56 10.81 0.72 15.53
CA LEU A 56 9.87 -0.31 15.96
C LEU A 56 10.24 -0.87 17.34
N THR A 57 9.85 -0.14 18.38
CA THR A 57 9.81 -0.61 19.76
C THR A 57 8.36 -0.74 20.24
N PRO A 58 8.07 -1.43 21.36
CA PRO A 58 6.73 -1.46 21.94
C PRO A 58 6.16 -0.05 22.19
N GLU A 59 6.97 0.87 22.72
CA GLU A 59 6.59 2.25 23.00
C GLU A 59 6.42 3.06 21.71
N GLY A 60 7.34 2.89 20.75
CA GLY A 60 7.27 3.55 19.44
C GLY A 60 6.02 3.14 18.66
N LEU A 61 5.68 1.85 18.70
CA LEU A 61 4.45 1.33 18.09
C LEU A 61 3.19 1.88 18.77
N ALA A 62 3.15 1.89 20.11
CA ALA A 62 2.01 2.45 20.84
C ALA A 62 1.81 3.94 20.50
N GLN A 63 2.88 4.73 20.51
CA GLN A 63 2.83 6.15 20.16
C GLN A 63 2.38 6.37 18.70
N ALA A 64 2.91 5.59 17.76
CA ALA A 64 2.53 5.68 16.35
C ALA A 64 1.06 5.31 16.13
N ILE A 65 0.54 4.31 16.88
CA ILE A 65 -0.88 3.94 16.85
C ILE A 65 -1.75 5.10 17.34
N GLU A 66 -1.42 5.71 18.48
CA GLU A 66 -2.19 6.83 19.02
C GLU A 66 -2.21 8.02 18.05
N GLN A 67 -1.05 8.39 17.51
CA GLN A 67 -0.91 9.46 16.53
C GLN A 67 -1.72 9.18 15.25
N ALA A 68 -1.56 8.00 14.66
CA ALA A 68 -2.27 7.62 13.44
C ALA A 68 -3.78 7.54 13.67
N PHE A 69 -4.23 7.10 14.85
CA PHE A 69 -5.64 7.02 15.20
C PHE A 69 -6.28 8.41 15.39
N GLY A 70 -5.53 9.36 15.97
CA GLY A 70 -5.95 10.74 16.18
C GLY A 70 -5.92 11.61 14.92
N ALA A 71 -5.18 11.22 13.89
CA ALA A 71 -5.12 11.93 12.61
C ALA A 71 -6.49 11.97 11.90
N PRO A 72 -6.74 12.89 10.96
CA PRO A 72 -7.92 12.84 10.10
C PRO A 72 -8.00 11.52 9.32
N THR A 73 -9.20 11.14 8.91
CA THR A 73 -9.34 10.03 7.93
C THR A 73 -8.71 10.47 6.60
N PRO A 74 -7.97 9.60 5.89
CA PRO A 74 -7.36 9.94 4.62
C PRO A 74 -8.39 10.48 3.62
N ALA A 75 -7.99 11.48 2.84
CA ALA A 75 -8.81 11.99 1.74
C ALA A 75 -8.98 10.92 0.65
N ALA A 76 -10.02 11.07 -0.17
CA ALA A 76 -10.20 10.22 -1.33
C ALA A 76 -8.98 10.34 -2.28
N HIS A 77 -8.44 9.20 -2.71
CA HIS A 77 -7.29 9.15 -3.62
C HIS A 77 -7.74 8.86 -5.06
N ARG A 78 -6.85 9.16 -6.03
CA ARG A 78 -7.06 8.88 -7.46
C ARG A 78 -6.30 7.66 -7.99
N LEU A 79 -5.67 6.89 -7.11
CA LEU A 79 -4.96 5.66 -7.48
C LEU A 79 -5.93 4.67 -8.15
N ASP A 80 -5.55 4.17 -9.33
CA ASP A 80 -6.28 3.13 -10.07
C ASP A 80 -5.96 1.76 -9.46
N LEU A 81 -6.93 1.18 -8.74
CA LEU A 81 -6.78 -0.14 -8.10
C LEU A 81 -7.29 -1.28 -9.00
N GLU A 82 -7.73 -0.99 -10.22
CA GLU A 82 -8.29 -1.95 -11.17
C GLU A 82 -7.24 -2.56 -12.09
N GLY A 83 -5.98 -2.62 -11.63
CA GLY A 83 -4.83 -3.10 -12.41
C GLY A 83 -5.02 -4.51 -12.96
N ALA A 84 -5.55 -5.44 -12.17
CA ALA A 84 -5.81 -6.82 -12.61
C ALA A 84 -6.83 -6.87 -13.76
N ARG A 85 -7.97 -6.19 -13.58
CA ARG A 85 -9.03 -6.09 -14.61
C ARG A 85 -8.50 -5.43 -15.88
N ARG A 86 -7.77 -4.32 -15.75
CA ARG A 86 -7.19 -3.57 -16.87
C ARG A 86 -6.14 -4.40 -17.62
N SER A 87 -5.31 -5.14 -16.89
CA SER A 87 -4.30 -6.03 -17.48
C SER A 87 -4.96 -7.16 -18.28
N ALA A 88 -6.00 -7.80 -17.73
CA ALA A 88 -6.76 -8.83 -18.44
C ALA A 88 -7.41 -8.30 -19.73
N GLN A 89 -7.91 -7.06 -19.71
CA GLN A 89 -8.45 -6.40 -20.92
C GLN A 89 -7.36 -6.18 -21.98
N ILE A 90 -6.19 -5.67 -21.59
CA ILE A 90 -5.06 -5.45 -22.49
C ILE A 90 -4.60 -6.77 -23.11
N LEU A 91 -4.44 -7.82 -22.29
CA LEU A 91 -4.04 -9.14 -22.77
C LEU A 91 -5.04 -9.71 -23.78
N ARG A 92 -6.34 -9.59 -23.51
CA ARG A 92 -7.41 -10.03 -24.43
C ARG A 92 -7.39 -9.27 -25.76
N GLN A 93 -7.15 -7.95 -25.71
CA GLN A 93 -7.02 -7.14 -26.92
C GLN A 93 -5.80 -7.56 -27.74
N ARG A 94 -4.65 -7.74 -27.08
CA ARG A 94 -3.40 -8.15 -27.73
C ARG A 94 -3.51 -9.54 -28.35
N TYR A 95 -4.15 -10.49 -27.67
CA TYR A 95 -4.39 -11.84 -28.18
C TYR A 95 -5.17 -11.82 -29.49
N ARG A 96 -6.22 -10.99 -29.61
CA ARG A 96 -7.02 -10.85 -30.84
C ARG A 96 -6.23 -10.32 -32.03
N THR A 97 -5.18 -9.55 -31.78
CA THR A 97 -4.33 -8.93 -32.81
C THR A 97 -3.02 -9.68 -33.01
N TRP A 98 -2.79 -10.79 -32.30
CA TRP A 98 -1.55 -11.54 -32.37
C TRP A 98 -1.52 -12.35 -33.68
N PRO A 99 -0.53 -12.16 -34.57
CA PRO A 99 -0.47 -12.92 -35.81
C PRO A 99 -0.22 -14.40 -35.48
N PRO A 100 -0.87 -15.35 -36.19
CA PRO A 100 -0.63 -16.77 -35.97
C PRO A 100 0.87 -17.08 -36.14
N LYS A 101 1.41 -17.93 -35.26
CA LYS A 101 2.78 -18.42 -35.44
C LYS A 101 2.83 -19.23 -36.75
N SER A 102 3.66 -18.76 -37.68
CA SER A 102 4.10 -19.49 -38.88
C SER A 102 4.86 -20.76 -38.51
#